data_AF-A0A521LNA6-F1
#
_entry.id   AF-A0A521LNA6-F1
#
_cell.length_a   1.000
_cell.length_b   1.000
_cell.length_c   1.000
_cell.angle_alpha   90.00
_cell.angle_beta   90.00
_cell.angle_gamma   90.00
#
_symmetry.space_group_name_H-M   'P 1'
#
loop_
_entity.id
_entity.type
_entity.pdbx_description
1 polymer ?
#
loop_
_entity_poly.entity_id
_entity_poly.type
_entity_poly.pdbx_seq_one_letter_code
_entity_poly.pdbx_strand_id
1 'polypeptide(L)'
;MRALALTIVAVSWMVSGTGAALAQMPPQPQLANPASVRCIEQGGALQMDRRPDGGQFGVCVFTDNYQCEEWALFRGECPKGGLRVTGYVTAAGRYCAITGGRYTVTSATGVTPEKGSCTLPGGKVCEADALYAGTCTRQ
;
A
#
# COMPACT_ATOMS: atom_id res chain seq x y z
N MET A 1 64.77 50.59 26.17
CA MET A 1 65.80 50.41 25.13
C MET A 1 65.49 49.13 24.36
N ARG A 2 65.37 49.28 23.03
CA ARG A 2 65.19 48.34 21.90
C ARG A 2 65.43 46.83 22.18
N ALA A 3 64.43 45.98 21.91
CA ALA A 3 64.25 45.12 20.71
C ALA A 3 65.01 43.78 20.85
N LEU A 4 64.47 42.60 20.53
CA LEU A 4 64.12 42.15 19.19
C LEU A 4 63.15 40.96 19.20
N ALA A 5 62.41 40.85 18.11
CA ALA A 5 61.43 39.83 17.75
C ALA A 5 62.06 38.58 17.09
N LEU A 6 61.40 37.43 17.22
CA LEU A 6 61.44 36.27 16.31
C LEU A 6 60.00 35.71 16.25
N THR A 7 59.20 35.91 15.17
CA THR A 7 59.10 35.12 13.91
C THR A 7 58.82 33.62 14.21
N ILE A 8 57.79 32.93 13.68
CA ILE A 8 57.49 32.60 12.28
C ILE A 8 56.09 31.92 12.19
N VAL A 9 55.25 32.48 11.31
CA VAL A 9 54.29 31.87 10.35
C VAL A 9 53.22 30.86 10.83
N ALA A 10 51.98 31.34 10.86
CA ALA A 10 50.78 30.50 10.70
C ALA A 10 50.61 30.14 9.21
N VAL A 11 50.84 28.87 8.84
CA VAL A 11 50.42 28.33 7.54
C VAL A 11 49.11 27.59 7.75
N SER A 12 48.00 28.30 7.53
CA SER A 12 46.67 27.70 7.42
C SER A 12 46.59 26.89 6.13
N TRP A 13 46.50 25.57 6.24
CA TRP A 13 46.23 24.69 5.11
C TRP A 13 44.75 24.80 4.73
N MET A 14 44.44 25.64 3.74
CA MET A 14 43.15 25.61 3.04
C MET A 14 43.12 24.37 2.14
N VAL A 15 42.43 23.31 2.57
CA VAL A 15 42.02 22.23 1.67
C VAL A 15 40.92 22.75 0.76
N SER A 16 41.32 23.17 -0.44
CA SER A 16 40.43 23.37 -1.57
C SER A 16 40.00 22.01 -2.11
N GLY A 17 38.92 21.46 -1.53
CA GLY A 17 38.21 20.31 -2.08
C GLY A 17 37.10 20.78 -3.02
N THR A 18 37.32 20.66 -4.32
CA THR A 18 36.33 20.87 -5.38
C THR A 18 35.16 19.90 -5.18
N GLY A 19 34.06 20.40 -4.62
CA GLY A 19 32.79 19.67 -4.62
C GLY A 19 32.30 19.50 -6.04
N ALA A 20 32.44 18.30 -6.60
CA ALA A 20 31.70 17.91 -7.79
C ALA A 20 30.21 17.98 -7.42
N ALA A 21 29.51 18.98 -7.95
CA ALA A 21 28.06 19.07 -7.82
C ALA A 21 27.46 17.83 -8.48
N LEU A 22 26.93 16.91 -7.67
CA LEU A 22 26.06 15.85 -8.14
C LEU A 22 24.86 16.54 -8.80
N ALA A 23 24.84 16.59 -10.13
CA ALA A 23 23.70 17.06 -10.88
C ALA A 23 22.49 16.20 -10.48
N GLN A 24 21.58 16.77 -9.70
CA GLN A 24 20.33 16.14 -9.34
C GLN A 24 19.48 16.09 -10.62
N MET A 25 19.33 14.89 -11.18
CA MET A 25 18.45 14.69 -12.33
C MET A 25 17.03 15.13 -11.93
N PRO A 26 16.35 15.97 -12.72
CA PRO A 26 15.02 16.43 -12.36
C PRO A 26 14.09 15.22 -12.18
N PRO A 27 13.21 15.25 -11.16
CA PRO A 27 12.29 14.15 -10.91
C PRO A 27 11.49 13.88 -12.19
N GLN A 28 11.55 12.64 -12.65
CA GLN A 28 10.77 12.23 -13.82
C GLN A 28 9.28 12.30 -13.45
N PRO A 29 8.40 12.77 -14.36
CA PRO A 29 6.97 12.72 -14.13
C PRO A 29 6.54 11.28 -13.85
N GLN A 30 6.03 11.00 -12.65
CA GLN A 30 5.43 9.72 -12.34
C GLN A 30 4.00 9.71 -12.86
N LEU A 31 3.71 8.79 -13.79
CA LEU A 31 2.35 8.56 -14.25
C LEU A 31 1.49 8.10 -13.06
N ALA A 32 0.35 8.76 -12.84
CA ALA A 32 -0.56 8.39 -11.77
C ALA A 32 -1.10 6.95 -11.98
N ASN A 33 -1.26 6.20 -10.89
CA ASN A 33 -1.89 4.88 -10.94
C ASN A 33 -3.38 5.04 -11.33
N PRO A 34 -3.85 4.42 -12.43
CA PRO A 34 -5.22 4.57 -12.90
C PRO A 34 -6.27 4.04 -11.91
N ALA A 35 -5.95 3.01 -11.12
CA ALA A 35 -6.86 2.51 -10.08
C ALA A 35 -7.01 3.53 -8.93
N SER A 36 -5.90 4.15 -8.54
CA SER A 36 -5.88 5.22 -7.54
C SER A 36 -6.67 6.45 -8.01
N VAL A 37 -6.47 6.88 -9.26
CA VAL A 37 -7.25 7.97 -9.88
C VAL A 37 -8.73 7.63 -9.84
N ARG A 38 -9.10 6.40 -10.24
CA ARG A 38 -10.49 5.96 -10.24
C ARG A 38 -11.10 5.99 -8.84
N CYS A 39 -10.37 5.61 -7.80
CA CYS A 39 -10.84 5.71 -6.43
C CYS A 39 -11.27 7.14 -6.07
N ILE A 40 -10.40 8.12 -6.35
CA ILE A 40 -10.63 9.53 -6.06
C ILE A 40 -11.81 10.07 -6.87
N GLU A 41 -11.89 9.72 -8.16
CA GLU A 41 -13.02 10.11 -9.03
C GLU A 41 -14.37 9.54 -8.58
N GLN A 42 -14.38 8.40 -7.88
CA GLN A 42 -15.60 7.85 -7.28
C GLN A 42 -15.93 8.47 -5.90
N GLY A 43 -15.16 9.46 -5.44
CA GLY A 43 -15.36 10.13 -4.16
C GLY A 43 -14.79 9.36 -2.96
N GLY A 44 -13.91 8.38 -3.19
CA GLY A 44 -13.21 7.65 -2.13
C GLY A 44 -11.86 8.28 -1.79
N ALA A 45 -11.36 7.94 -0.61
CA ALA A 45 -9.99 8.22 -0.18
C ALA A 45 -9.14 6.96 -0.35
N LEU A 46 -7.98 7.09 -1.01
CA LEU A 46 -7.03 6.00 -1.14
C LEU A 46 -6.24 5.80 0.15
N GLN A 47 -6.17 4.56 0.63
CA GLN A 47 -5.32 4.13 1.73
C GLN A 47 -4.48 2.94 1.29
N MET A 48 -3.28 2.79 1.86
CA MET A 48 -2.42 1.64 1.58
C MET A 48 -2.48 0.66 2.73
N ASP A 49 -2.88 -0.57 2.43
CA ASP A 49 -2.86 -1.68 3.37
C ASP A 49 -1.75 -2.68 3.00
N ARG A 50 -1.37 -3.52 3.97
CA ARG A 50 -0.33 -4.55 3.80
C ARG A 50 -0.86 -5.93 4.14
N ARG A 51 -0.53 -6.91 3.31
CA ARG A 51 -0.79 -8.34 3.50
C ARG A 51 0.31 -8.99 4.35
N PRO A 52 0.07 -10.18 4.93
CA PRO A 52 1.07 -10.91 5.73
C PRO A 52 2.37 -11.23 4.98
N ASP A 53 2.32 -11.36 3.64
CA ASP A 53 3.49 -11.56 2.78
C ASP A 53 4.31 -10.27 2.55
N GLY A 54 3.92 -9.16 3.17
CA GLY A 54 4.55 -7.84 3.01
C GLY A 54 4.03 -7.05 1.80
N GLY A 55 3.24 -7.67 0.92
CA GLY A 55 2.67 -7.04 -0.26
C GLY A 55 1.68 -5.95 0.10
N GLN A 56 1.79 -4.79 -0.56
CA GLN A 56 0.90 -3.65 -0.35
C GLN A 56 -0.23 -3.64 -1.38
N PHE A 57 -1.40 -3.14 -1.00
CA PHE A 57 -2.54 -2.95 -1.89
C PHE A 57 -3.28 -1.67 -1.54
N GLY A 58 -3.84 -1.00 -2.55
CA GLY A 58 -4.65 0.19 -2.37
C GLY A 58 -6.07 -0.17 -1.96
N VAL A 59 -6.60 0.51 -0.95
CA VAL A 59 -7.98 0.43 -0.50
C VAL A 59 -8.63 1.77 -0.74
N CYS A 60 -9.69 1.77 -1.53
CA CYS A 60 -10.57 2.91 -1.68
C CYS A 60 -11.60 2.91 -0.55
N VAL A 61 -11.55 3.91 0.32
CA VAL A 61 -12.45 4.08 1.47
C VAL A 61 -13.46 5.18 1.19
N PHE A 62 -14.73 4.86 1.34
CA PHE A 62 -15.87 5.75 1.14
C PHE A 62 -16.52 6.10 2.49
N THR A 63 -17.57 6.93 2.45
CA THR A 63 -18.42 7.26 3.60
C THR A 63 -18.90 6.01 4.32
N ASP A 64 -19.09 6.11 5.64
CA ASP A 64 -19.51 5.00 6.51
C ASP A 64 -18.61 3.76 6.44
N ASN A 65 -17.33 3.97 6.09
CA ASN A 65 -16.32 2.92 5.99
C ASN A 65 -16.68 1.83 4.96
N TYR A 66 -17.37 2.19 3.88
CA TYR A 66 -17.50 1.34 2.71
C TYR A 66 -16.16 1.25 1.99
N GLN A 67 -15.82 0.07 1.47
CA GLN A 67 -14.47 -0.14 0.92
C GLN A 67 -14.48 -0.95 -0.37
N CYS A 68 -13.47 -0.72 -1.21
CA CYS A 68 -13.04 -1.59 -2.29
C CYS A 68 -11.51 -1.63 -2.32
N GLU A 69 -10.92 -2.72 -2.78
CA GLU A 69 -9.55 -2.69 -3.27
C GLU A 69 -9.53 -1.90 -4.60
N GLU A 70 -8.52 -1.06 -4.82
CA GLU A 70 -8.53 -0.05 -5.89
C GLU A 70 -8.65 -0.69 -7.29
N TRP A 71 -7.99 -1.82 -7.52
CA TRP A 71 -8.04 -2.50 -8.80
C TRP A 71 -9.35 -3.27 -9.02
N ALA A 72 -9.95 -3.83 -7.96
CA ALA A 72 -11.29 -4.41 -8.01
C ALA A 72 -12.34 -3.34 -8.34
N LEU A 73 -12.23 -2.13 -7.76
CA LEU A 73 -13.07 -0.99 -8.14
C LEU A 73 -12.83 -0.59 -9.61
N PHE A 74 -11.57 -0.50 -10.04
CA PHE A 74 -11.21 -0.14 -11.40
C PHE A 74 -11.82 -1.09 -12.44
N ARG A 75 -11.78 -2.41 -12.18
CA ARG A 75 -12.36 -3.44 -13.05
C ARG A 75 -13.88 -3.62 -12.90
N GLY A 76 -14.52 -2.94 -11.95
CA GLY A 76 -15.95 -3.10 -11.66
C GLY A 76 -16.30 -4.41 -10.93
N GLU A 77 -15.30 -5.10 -10.38
CA GLU A 77 -15.47 -6.29 -9.53
C GLU A 77 -15.94 -5.93 -8.11
N CYS A 78 -15.76 -4.67 -7.73
CA CYS A 78 -16.28 -4.09 -6.50
C CYS A 78 -17.24 -2.93 -6.83
N PRO A 79 -18.38 -2.79 -6.13
CA PRO A 79 -19.38 -1.76 -6.44
C PRO A 79 -18.83 -0.33 -6.38
N LYS A 80 -19.36 0.56 -7.22
CA LYS A 80 -19.13 2.00 -7.09
C LYS A 80 -19.64 2.46 -5.71
N GLY A 81 -18.83 3.22 -4.98
CA GLY A 81 -19.14 3.63 -3.60
C GLY A 81 -18.76 2.59 -2.53
N GLY A 82 -18.17 1.46 -2.91
CA GLY A 82 -17.69 0.46 -1.96
C GLY A 82 -18.75 -0.54 -1.52
N LEU A 83 -18.33 -1.49 -0.69
CA LEU A 83 -19.21 -2.39 0.05
C LEU A 83 -18.99 -2.24 1.55
N ARG A 84 -20.04 -2.52 2.32
CA ARG A 84 -19.99 -2.46 3.79
C ARG A 84 -19.10 -3.58 4.34
N VAL A 85 -18.02 -3.22 5.03
CA VAL A 85 -17.03 -4.20 5.53
C VAL A 85 -17.31 -4.72 6.94
N THR A 86 -18.20 -4.09 7.69
CA THR A 86 -18.46 -4.46 9.10
C THR A 86 -19.07 -5.86 9.28
N GLY A 87 -19.47 -6.54 8.19
CA GLY A 87 -19.92 -7.93 8.20
C GLY A 87 -18.78 -8.95 8.11
N TYR A 88 -17.53 -8.52 7.90
CA TYR A 88 -16.37 -9.39 7.81
C TYR A 88 -15.54 -9.28 9.09
N VAL A 89 -15.57 -10.34 9.89
CA VAL A 89 -14.89 -10.37 11.20
C VAL A 89 -13.38 -10.57 11.09
N THR A 90 -12.89 -11.14 9.98
CA THR A 90 -11.46 -11.38 9.73
C THR A 90 -10.92 -10.46 8.64
N ALA A 91 -9.62 -10.13 8.73
CA ALA A 91 -8.92 -9.39 7.67
C ALA A 91 -8.96 -10.15 6.34
N ALA A 92 -8.90 -11.49 6.37
CA ALA A 92 -9.01 -12.34 5.20
C ALA A 92 -10.41 -12.28 4.56
N GLY A 93 -11.47 -12.33 5.37
CA GLY A 93 -12.85 -12.16 4.89
C GLY A 93 -13.06 -10.78 4.28
N ARG A 94 -12.57 -9.71 4.94
CA ARG A 94 -12.60 -8.35 4.37
C ARG A 94 -11.85 -8.31 3.05
N TYR A 95 -10.63 -8.83 2.99
CA TYR A 95 -9.80 -8.83 1.80
C TYR A 95 -10.45 -9.57 0.63
N CYS A 96 -11.04 -10.74 0.89
CA CYS A 96 -11.83 -11.47 -0.10
C CYS A 96 -12.92 -10.56 -0.70
N ALA A 97 -13.73 -9.93 0.15
CA ALA A 97 -14.85 -9.12 -0.28
C ALA A 97 -14.43 -7.87 -1.05
N ILE A 98 -13.51 -7.06 -0.50
CA ILE A 98 -13.12 -5.79 -1.13
C ILE A 98 -12.36 -6.00 -2.44
N THR A 99 -11.76 -7.18 -2.64
CA THR A 99 -11.17 -7.56 -3.92
C THR A 99 -12.23 -8.12 -4.90
N GLY A 100 -13.53 -8.05 -4.59
CA GLY A 100 -14.62 -8.49 -5.47
C GLY A 100 -14.98 -9.97 -5.37
N GLY A 101 -14.41 -10.70 -4.41
CA GLY A 101 -14.77 -12.08 -4.14
C GLY A 101 -16.03 -12.21 -3.28
N ARG A 102 -16.63 -13.40 -3.30
CA ARG A 102 -17.69 -13.82 -2.38
C ARG A 102 -17.07 -14.63 -1.24
N TYR A 103 -17.10 -14.10 -0.03
CA TYR A 103 -16.68 -14.81 1.18
C TYR A 103 -17.80 -15.73 1.69
N THR A 104 -17.45 -16.97 2.05
CA THR A 104 -18.37 -17.93 2.66
C THR A 104 -17.71 -18.56 3.88
N VAL A 105 -18.37 -18.49 5.03
CA VAL A 105 -17.89 -19.10 6.28
C VAL A 105 -17.91 -20.62 6.15
N THR A 106 -16.80 -21.26 6.50
CA THR A 106 -16.63 -22.72 6.43
C THR A 106 -16.34 -23.35 7.80
N SER A 107 -15.92 -22.56 8.79
CA SER A 107 -15.78 -23.03 10.17
C SER A 107 -17.12 -23.17 10.89
N ALA A 108 -17.16 -24.03 11.91
CA ALA A 108 -18.30 -24.11 12.83
C ALA A 108 -18.49 -22.81 13.62
N THR A 109 -19.72 -22.58 14.10
CA THR A 109 -20.05 -21.44 14.97
C THR A 109 -19.18 -21.46 16.23
N GLY A 110 -18.60 -20.31 16.59
CA GLY A 110 -17.76 -20.18 17.79
C GLY A 110 -16.27 -20.46 17.57
N VAL A 111 -15.85 -20.84 16.37
CA VAL A 111 -14.42 -20.93 16.01
C VAL A 111 -13.83 -19.53 15.85
N THR A 112 -12.73 -19.25 16.56
CA THR A 112 -12.00 -17.98 16.50
C THR A 112 -10.50 -18.19 16.22
N PRO A 113 -9.92 -17.55 15.19
CA PRO A 113 -10.61 -16.76 14.16
C PRO A 113 -11.47 -17.65 13.26
N GLU A 114 -12.61 -17.11 12.81
CA GLU A 114 -13.48 -17.73 11.80
C GLU A 114 -12.68 -18.07 10.53
N LYS A 115 -12.99 -19.22 9.91
CA LYS A 115 -12.42 -19.63 8.62
C LYS A 115 -13.50 -19.58 7.54
N GLY A 116 -13.07 -19.25 6.33
CA GLY A 116 -13.98 -19.17 5.20
C GLY A 116 -13.26 -19.28 3.87
N SER A 117 -14.01 -19.64 2.84
CA SER A 117 -13.56 -19.66 1.45
C SER A 117 -13.89 -18.34 0.75
N CYS A 118 -13.08 -18.01 -0.24
CA CYS A 118 -13.26 -16.87 -1.13
C CYS A 118 -13.46 -17.36 -2.56
N THR A 119 -14.64 -17.10 -3.12
CA THR A 119 -14.91 -17.33 -4.55
C THR A 119 -14.61 -16.04 -5.32
N LEU A 120 -13.56 -16.03 -6.13
CA LEU A 120 -13.07 -14.87 -6.86
C LEU A 120 -13.91 -14.56 -8.11
N PRO A 121 -13.83 -13.32 -8.65
CA PRO A 121 -14.28 -13.04 -10.01
C PRO A 121 -13.58 -14.00 -10.99
N GLY A 122 -14.35 -14.81 -11.71
CA GLY A 122 -13.83 -15.90 -12.56
C GLY A 122 -14.04 -17.31 -11.98
N GLY A 123 -14.56 -17.44 -10.76
CA GLY A 123 -15.00 -18.72 -10.18
C GLY A 123 -13.93 -19.51 -9.45
N LYS A 124 -12.65 -19.10 -9.49
CA LYS A 124 -11.59 -19.69 -8.67
C LYS A 124 -11.93 -19.57 -7.19
N VAL A 125 -11.73 -20.65 -6.44
CA VAL A 125 -11.96 -20.67 -4.99
C VAL A 125 -10.62 -20.81 -4.27
N CYS A 126 -10.39 -19.93 -3.29
CA CYS A 126 -9.26 -19.99 -2.37
C CYS A 126 -9.79 -20.11 -0.93
N GLU A 127 -9.03 -20.72 -0.02
CA GLU A 127 -9.19 -20.39 1.39
C GLU A 127 -8.85 -18.91 1.60
N ALA A 128 -9.71 -18.17 2.32
CA ALA A 128 -9.56 -16.71 2.40
C ALA A 128 -8.23 -16.31 3.07
N ASP A 129 -7.76 -17.08 4.05
CA ASP A 129 -6.46 -16.86 4.69
C ASP A 129 -5.30 -17.08 3.73
N ALA A 130 -5.40 -18.10 2.86
CA ALA A 130 -4.39 -18.36 1.84
C ALA A 130 -4.37 -17.24 0.78
N LEU A 131 -5.54 -16.74 0.39
CA LEU A 131 -5.66 -15.58 -0.49
C LEU A 131 -5.01 -14.33 0.14
N TYR A 132 -5.33 -14.06 1.40
CA TYR A 132 -4.81 -12.90 2.11
C TYR A 132 -3.30 -12.99 2.35
N ALA A 133 -2.80 -14.18 2.71
CA ALA A 133 -1.38 -14.46 2.88
C ALA A 133 -0.60 -14.56 1.55
N GLY A 134 -1.27 -14.48 0.41
CA GLY A 134 -0.63 -14.52 -0.91
C GLY A 134 -0.22 -15.93 -1.38
N THR A 135 -0.53 -16.99 -0.63
CA THR A 135 -0.26 -18.38 -1.03
C THR A 135 -1.31 -18.92 -1.99
N CYS A 136 -2.49 -18.28 -2.06
CA CYS A 136 -3.44 -18.42 -3.16
C CYS A 136 -3.55 -17.08 -3.88
N THR A 137 -3.32 -17.04 -5.19
CA THR A 137 -3.37 -15.81 -5.98
C THR A 137 -4.71 -15.63 -6.68
N ARG A 138 -5.00 -14.39 -7.11
CA ARG A 138 -6.24 -14.07 -7.86
C ARG A 138 -6.29 -14.63 -9.29
N GLN A 139 -5.14 -15.02 -9.85
CA GLN A 139 -4.97 -15.50 -11.23
C GLN A 139 -5.17 -17.01 -11.31
#